data_AF-A0A9X8H9K4-F1
#
_entry.id   AF-A0A9X8H9K4-F1
#
_cell.length_a   1.000
_cell.length_b   1.000
_cell.length_c   1.000
_cell.angle_alpha   90.00
_cell.angle_beta   90.00
_cell.angle_gamma   90.00
#
_symmetry.space_group_name_H-M   'P 1'
#
loop_
_entity.id
_entity.type
_entity.pdbx_description
1 polymer ?
#
loop_
_entity_poly.entity_id
_entity_poly.type
_entity_poly.pdbx_seq_one_letter_code
_entity_poly.pdbx_strand_id
1 'polypeptide(L)' 'RGRYVPKYIESLLRKYITEYVTCQMCRSPNTTLTRDNVTRLHFVNCQECESSRSVAVIRSGFHATTRADRRAAKK' A
#
# COMPACT_ATOMS: atom_id res chain seq x y z
N ARG A 1 -11.47 14.05 -6.11
CA ARG A 1 -10.16 14.69 -6.39
C ARG A 1 -10.07 15.96 -5.54
N GLY A 2 -9.14 16.00 -4.58
CA GLY A 2 -8.97 17.13 -3.65
C GLY A 2 -7.65 17.87 -3.87
N ARG A 3 -7.44 18.96 -3.13
CA ARG A 3 -6.13 19.65 -3.03
C ARG A 3 -5.33 18.99 -1.91
N TYR A 4 -4.14 18.50 -2.22
CA TYR A 4 -3.24 17.87 -1.25
C TYR A 4 -1.97 18.70 -1.11
N VAL A 5 -1.55 18.95 0.13
CA VAL A 5 -0.28 19.64 0.41
C VAL A 5 0.87 18.66 0.21
N PRO A 6 2.00 19.07 -0.41
CA PRO A 6 3.15 18.19 -0.64
C PRO A 6 3.62 17.41 0.59
N LYS A 7 3.63 18.05 1.77
CA LYS A 7 3.99 17.43 3.05
C LYS A 7 3.16 16.18 3.37
N TYR A 8 1.86 16.18 3.06
CA TYR A 8 1.00 15.02 3.31
C TYR A 8 1.27 13.89 2.33
N ILE A 9 1.55 14.22 1.07
CA ILE A 9 1.92 13.25 0.04
C ILE A 9 3.24 12.58 0.43
N GLU A 10 4.24 13.36 0.85
CA GLU A 10 5.53 12.84 1.31
C GLU A 10 5.37 11.90 2.51
N SER A 11 4.56 12.29 3.51
CA SER A 11 4.28 11.43 4.67
C SER A 11 3.66 10.08 4.27
N LEU A 12 2.75 10.10 3.28
CA LEU A 12 2.12 8.88 2.76
C LEU A 12 3.14 7.99 2.04
N LEU A 13 3.98 8.60 1.18
CA LEU A 13 5.02 7.88 0.44
C LEU A 13 6.05 7.25 1.39
N ARG A 14 6.47 7.96 2.44
CA ARG A 14 7.39 7.42 3.45
C ARG A 14 6.81 6.19 4.14
N LYS A 15 5.55 6.22 4.56
CA LYS A 15 4.88 5.05 5.15
C LYS A 15 4.81 3.89 4.16
N TYR A 16 4.41 4.17 2.92
CA TYR A 16 4.32 3.17 1.87
C TYR A 16 5.67 2.50 1.59
N ILE A 17 6.74 3.29 1.48
CA ILE A 17 8.10 2.77 1.25
C ILE A 17 8.53 1.88 2.41
N THR A 18 8.37 2.34 3.66
CA THR A 18 8.77 1.56 4.84
C THR A 18 8.02 0.24 4.93
N GLU A 19 6.72 0.24 4.65
CA GLU A 19 5.86 -0.91 4.84
C GLU A 19 5.93 -1.92 3.68
N TYR A 20 5.98 -1.45 2.44
CA TYR A 20 5.83 -2.29 1.24
C TYR A 20 7.07 -2.38 0.34
N VAL A 21 8.10 -1.54 0.54
CA VAL A 21 9.26 -1.46 -0.38
C VAL A 21 10.57 -1.84 0.32
N THR A 22 10.87 -1.25 1.47
CA THR A 22 12.15 -1.50 2.14
C THR A 22 12.15 -2.84 2.86
N CYS A 23 13.24 -3.59 2.76
CA CYS A 23 13.47 -4.76 3.59
C CYS A 23 13.68 -4.36 5.06
N GLN A 24 13.04 -5.05 6.02
CA GLN A 24 13.24 -4.78 7.45
C GLN A 24 14.58 -5.27 7.98
N MET A 25 15.20 -6.25 7.33
CA MET A 25 16.47 -6.82 7.76
C MET A 25 17.66 -5.99 7.27
N CYS A 26 17.74 -5.75 5.95
CA CYS A 26 18.89 -5.08 5.34
C CYS A 26 18.62 -3.63 4.92
N ARG A 27 17.38 -3.13 5.02
CA ARG A 27 16.97 -1.78 4.56
C ARG A 27 17.12 -1.53 3.06
N SER A 28 17.44 -2.57 2.28
CA SER A 28 17.50 -2.48 0.82
C SER A 28 16.12 -2.24 0.21
N PRO A 29 16.01 -1.40 -0.83
CA PRO A 29 14.79 -1.23 -1.62
C PRO A 29 14.61 -2.35 -2.67
N ASN A 30 15.60 -3.25 -2.84
CA ASN A 30 15.56 -4.35 -3.79
C ASN A 30 14.63 -5.47 -3.28
N THR A 31 13.33 -5.23 -3.35
CA THR A 31 12.30 -6.19 -2.94
C THR A 31 11.19 -6.32 -3.98
N THR A 32 10.50 -7.46 -3.94
CA THR A 32 9.38 -7.80 -4.81
C THR A 32 8.13 -8.03 -3.97
N LEU A 33 7.02 -7.38 -4.32
CA LEU A 33 5.72 -7.59 -3.68
C LEU A 33 4.93 -8.67 -4.44
N THR A 34 4.62 -9.78 -3.79
CA THR A 34 3.82 -10.88 -4.34
C THR A 34 2.51 -11.05 -3.57
N ARG A 35 1.50 -11.63 -4.22
CA ARG A 35 0.24 -12.02 -3.57
C ARG A 35 0.13 -13.53 -3.64
N ASP A 36 0.02 -14.17 -2.49
CA ASP A 36 -0.28 -15.60 -2.44
C ASP A 36 -1.75 -15.82 -2.78
N ASN A 37 -2.03 -16.67 -3.77
CA ASN A 37 -3.39 -16.94 -4.23
C ASN A 37 -4.18 -17.80 -3.25
N VAL A 38 -3.51 -18.62 -2.42
CA VAL A 38 -4.16 -19.50 -1.45
C VAL A 38 -4.57 -18.72 -0.22
N THR A 39 -3.61 -18.10 0.46
CA THR A 39 -3.87 -17.33 1.69
C THR A 39 -4.40 -15.92 1.43
N ARG A 40 -4.30 -15.42 0.19
CA ARG A 40 -4.60 -14.03 -0.21
C ARG A 40 -3.75 -12.97 0.48
N LEU A 41 -2.69 -13.37 1.17
CA LEU A 41 -1.74 -12.47 1.83
C LEU A 41 -0.79 -11.85 0.81
N HIS A 42 -0.31 -10.66 1.13
CA HIS A 42 0.76 -10.01 0.39
C HIS A 42 2.09 -10.27 1.08
N PHE A 43 3.13 -10.54 0.30
CA PHE A 43 4.47 -10.80 0.79
C PHE A 43 5.47 -9.86 0.13
N VAL A 44 6.39 -9.33 0.93
CA VAL A 44 7.56 -8.58 0.44
C VAL A 44 8.76 -9.51 0.52
N ASN A 45 9.36 -9.82 -0.62
CA ASN A 45 10.51 -10.71 -0.76
C ASN A 45 11.74 -9.91 -1.15
N CYS A 46 12.77 -9.90 -0.31
CA CYS A 46 14.03 -9.21 -0.60
C CYS A 46 14.90 -10.05 -1.53
N GLN A 47 15.45 -9.42 -2.57
CA GLN A 47 16.35 -10.07 -3.54
C GLN A 47 17.82 -10.06 -3.10
N GLU A 48 18.14 -9.40 -1.99
CA GLU A 48 19.52 -9.19 -1.55
C GLU A 48 19.87 -10.00 -0.29
N CYS A 49 18.90 -10.22 0.60
CA CYS A 49 19.08 -11.05 1.80
C CYS A 49 18.04 -12.17 1.93
N GLU A 50 17.26 -12.43 0.87
CA GLU A 50 16.28 -13.52 0.75
C GLU A 50 15.19 -13.57 1.84
N SER A 51 15.07 -12.52 2.66
CA SER A 51 14.04 -12.43 3.68
C SER A 51 12.67 -12.26 3.02
N SER A 52 11.68 -12.99 3.52
CA SER A 52 10.28 -12.81 3.17
C SER A 52 9.48 -12.35 4.39
N ARG A 53 8.54 -11.43 4.20
CA ARG A 53 7.59 -11.01 5.24
C ARG A 53 6.20 -10.83 4.68
N SER A 54 5.17 -11.21 5.45
CA SER A 54 3.79 -10.84 5.12
C SER A 54 3.55 -9.37 5.45
N VAL A 55 2.85 -8.67 4.57
CA VAL A 55 2.42 -7.27 4.76
C VAL A 55 0.90 -7.17 4.73
N ALA A 56 0.38 -6.07 5.28
CA ALA A 56 -1.05 -5.81 5.28
C ALA A 56 -1.59 -5.74 3.84
N VAL A 57 -2.88 -6.07 3.68
CA VAL A 57 -3.53 -5.96 2.37
C VAL A 57 -3.68 -4.50 1.99
N ILE A 58 -3.26 -4.15 0.78
CA ILE A 58 -3.47 -2.81 0.21
C ILE A 58 -4.97 -2.67 -0.09
N ARG A 59 -5.69 -2.01 0.82
CA ARG A 59 -7.11 -1.68 0.64
C ARG A 59 -7.26 -0.37 -0.12
N SER A 60 -8.35 -0.23 -0.86
CA SER A 60 -8.77 1.08 -1.36
C SER A 60 -8.91 2.05 -0.19
N GLY A 61 -8.26 3.21 -0.29
CA GLY A 61 -8.29 4.25 0.74
C GLY A 61 -9.64 4.96 0.86
N PHE A 62 -9.63 6.12 1.51
CA PHE A 62 -10.83 6.94 1.72
C PHE A 62 -11.55 7.28 0.41
N HIS A 63 -12.81 6.84 0.30
CA HIS A 63 -13.71 7.21 -0.78
C HIS A 63 -14.66 8.30 -0.30
N ALA A 64 -14.44 9.55 -0.75
CA ALA A 64 -15.33 10.65 -0.41
C ALA A 64 -16.70 10.46 -1.07
N THR A 65 -17.77 10.46 -0.29
CA THR A 65 -19.14 10.36 -0.82
C THR A 65 -19.47 11.60 -1.65
N THR A 66 -19.55 11.42 -2.96
CA THR A 66 -19.87 12.46 -3.92
C THR A 66 -21.38 12.63 -4.08
N ARG A 67 -21.80 13.70 -4.78
CA ARG A 67 -23.21 13.85 -5.20
C ARG A 67 -23.67 12.71 -6.11
N ALA A 68 -22.77 12.15 -6.92
CA ALA A 68 -23.09 11.02 -7.78
C ALA A 68 -23.39 9.76 -6.94
N ASP A 69 -22.57 9.47 -5.93
CA ASP A 69 -22.77 8.33 -5.02
C ASP A 69 -24.08 8.44 -4.25
N ARG A 70 -24.42 9.64 -3.78
CA ARG A 70 -25.70 9.91 -3.09
C ARG A 70 -26.92 9.78 -4.01
N ARG A 71 -26.77 10.00 -5.32
CA ARG A 71 -27.85 9.79 -6.30
C ARG A 71 -27.98 8.31 -6.66
N ALA A 72 -26.87 7.60 -6.80
CA ALA A 72 -26.85 6.16 -7.07
C ALA A 72 -27.48 5.35 -5.93
N ALA A 73 -27.20 5.71 -4.68
CA ALA A 73 -27.76 5.02 -3.50
C ALA A 73 -29.27 5.26 -3.26
N LYS A 74 -29.89 6.21 -3.97
CA LYS A 74 -31.34 6.48 -3.89
C LYS A 74 -32.16 5.68 -4.90
N LYS A 75 -31.50 4.99 -5.82
CA LYS A 75 -32.13 4.18 -6.87
C LYS A 75 -32.13 2.72 -6.43
#